data_AF-A0A7X6YQ76-F1
#
_entry.id   AF-A0A7X6YQ76-F1
#
_cell.length_a   1.000
_cell.length_b   1.000
_cell.length_c   1.000
_cell.angle_alpha   90.00
_cell.angle_beta   90.00
_cell.angle_gamma   90.00
#
_symmetry.space_group_name_H-M   'P 1'
#
loop_
_entity.id
_entity.type
_entity.pdbx_description
1 polymer ?
#
loop_
_entity_poly.entity_id
_entity_poly.type
_entity_poly.pdbx_seq_one_letter_code
_entity_poly.pdbx_strand_id
1 'polypeptide(L)'
;MNQETDQPGESNPHPAWPWWKEAVFYQIYPRSFADSNQDGIGDINGIRSKLDYLQSLGVDALWLSPIYDSPNDDNGYDIRDYRAIMDEMGTMEDFDL
;
A
#
# COMPACT_ATOMS: atom_id res chain seq x y z
N MET A 1 6.03 -15.98 -12.93
CA MET A 1 5.17 -14.89 -13.43
C MET A 1 3.78 -15.48 -13.63
N ASN A 2 2.74 -14.88 -13.03
CA ASN A 2 1.37 -15.40 -12.88
C ASN A 2 0.96 -16.47 -13.91
N GLN A 3 0.79 -17.70 -13.44
CA GLN A 3 0.46 -18.87 -14.26
C GLN A 3 -1.05 -19.10 -14.42
N GLU A 4 -1.87 -18.11 -14.05
CA GLU A 4 -3.31 -18.23 -14.08
C GLU A 4 -3.84 -17.99 -15.50
N THR A 5 -4.60 -18.93 -16.04
CA THR A 5 -5.21 -18.80 -17.36
C THR A 5 -6.49 -17.96 -17.27
N ASP A 6 -6.56 -16.85 -18.01
CA ASP A 6 -7.75 -15.97 -18.16
C ASP A 6 -8.89 -16.64 -18.96
N GLN A 7 -9.25 -17.87 -18.62
CA GLN A 7 -10.32 -18.61 -19.29
C GLN A 7 -11.59 -18.56 -18.41
N PRO A 8 -12.68 -17.91 -18.86
CA PRO A 8 -13.95 -17.99 -18.16
C PRO A 8 -14.51 -19.43 -18.25
N GLY A 9 -14.87 -20.04 -17.12
CA GLY A 9 -15.40 -21.41 -17.07
C GLY A 9 -16.75 -21.55 -17.78
N GLU A 10 -16.90 -22.55 -18.65
CA GLU A 10 -18.00 -22.74 -19.62
C GLU A 10 -19.42 -23.01 -19.04
N SER A 11 -19.71 -22.74 -17.77
CA SER A 11 -21.08 -22.97 -17.24
C SER A 11 -21.53 -22.09 -16.07
N ASN A 12 -20.85 -20.98 -15.80
CA ASN A 12 -21.27 -20.06 -14.73
C ASN A 12 -21.61 -18.69 -15.34
N PRO A 13 -22.77 -18.05 -15.06
CA PRO A 13 -23.15 -16.80 -15.72
C PRO A 13 -22.14 -15.66 -15.51
N HIS A 14 -21.35 -15.74 -14.43
CA HIS A 14 -20.11 -15.00 -14.25
C HIS A 14 -19.21 -15.89 -13.37
N PRO A 15 -17.98 -16.29 -13.76
CA PRO A 15 -17.00 -16.59 -12.74
C PRO A 15 -16.85 -15.29 -11.93
N ALA A 16 -17.05 -15.31 -10.61
CA ALA A 16 -16.68 -14.16 -9.80
C ALA A 16 -15.18 -13.97 -10.03
N TRP A 17 -14.80 -12.94 -10.80
CA TRP A 17 -13.39 -12.66 -11.05
C TRP A 17 -12.72 -12.47 -9.68
N PRO A 18 -11.46 -12.90 -9.50
CA PRO A 18 -10.71 -12.54 -8.30
C PRO A 18 -10.81 -11.02 -8.07
N TRP A 19 -11.06 -10.59 -6.82
CA TRP A 19 -11.35 -9.19 -6.49
C TRP A 19 -10.34 -8.20 -7.09
N TRP A 20 -9.06 -8.59 -7.15
CA TRP A 20 -7.97 -7.75 -7.66
C TRP A 20 -8.00 -7.54 -9.18
N LYS A 21 -8.75 -8.35 -9.95
CA LYS A 21 -8.94 -8.13 -11.40
C LYS A 21 -9.89 -6.97 -11.71
N GLU A 22 -10.76 -6.64 -10.76
CA GLU A 22 -11.75 -5.57 -10.91
C GLU A 22 -11.44 -4.35 -10.01
N ALA A 23 -10.50 -4.49 -9.06
CA ALA A 23 -10.13 -3.45 -8.12
C ALA A 23 -9.35 -2.29 -8.77
N VAL A 24 -9.71 -1.07 -8.37
CA VAL A 24 -8.92 0.14 -8.62
C VAL A 24 -7.85 0.27 -7.55
N PHE A 25 -6.60 0.07 -7.95
CA PHE A 25 -5.44 0.28 -7.08
C PHE A 25 -4.95 1.73 -7.11
N TYR A 26 -4.61 2.25 -5.93
CA TYR A 26 -3.89 3.51 -5.79
C TYR A 26 -2.52 3.24 -5.16
N GLN A 27 -1.46 3.56 -5.90
CA GLN A 27 -0.10 3.43 -5.38
C GLN A 27 0.30 4.68 -4.60
N ILE A 28 0.79 4.51 -3.39
CA ILE A 28 1.30 5.59 -2.55
C ILE A 28 2.80 5.43 -2.40
N TYR A 29 3.52 6.53 -2.59
CA TYR A 29 4.90 6.70 -2.17
C TYR A 29 4.91 7.40 -0.80
N PRO A 30 5.08 6.68 0.33
CA PRO A 30 4.79 7.19 1.68
C PRO A 30 5.52 8.50 2.01
N ARG A 31 6.83 8.54 1.77
CA ARG A 31 7.72 9.68 2.04
C ARG A 31 7.25 11.01 1.45
N SER A 32 6.42 11.01 0.41
CA SER A 32 5.98 12.24 -0.27
C SER A 32 4.46 12.41 -0.32
N PHE A 33 3.70 11.60 0.42
CA PHE A 33 2.24 11.63 0.35
C PHE A 33 1.61 12.60 1.35
N ALA A 34 1.81 12.36 2.65
CA ALA A 34 1.26 13.19 3.71
C ALA A 34 2.11 13.04 4.97
N ASP A 35 2.60 14.17 5.49
CA ASP A 35 3.35 14.29 6.74
C ASP A 35 2.37 14.64 7.87
N SER A 36 2.40 13.88 8.98
CA SER A 36 1.54 14.08 10.14
C SER A 36 2.22 14.78 11.31
N ASN A 37 3.56 14.79 11.34
CA ASN A 37 4.36 15.23 12.49
C ASN A 37 5.19 16.51 12.22
N GLN A 38 5.16 17.02 10.97
CA GLN A 38 5.85 18.22 10.48
C GLN A 38 7.38 18.09 10.39
N ASP A 39 7.90 16.87 10.22
CA ASP A 39 9.34 16.63 9.99
C ASP A 39 9.77 16.74 8.52
N GLY A 40 8.80 16.88 7.60
CA GLY A 40 9.01 17.01 6.16
C GLY A 40 8.97 15.68 5.39
N ILE A 41 8.73 14.56 6.06
CA ILE A 41 8.64 13.22 5.48
C ILE A 41 7.21 12.69 5.70
N GLY A 42 6.62 12.12 4.66
CA GLY A 42 5.32 11.47 4.81
C GLY A 42 5.40 10.16 5.58
N ASP A 43 4.38 9.89 6.39
CA ASP A 43 4.35 8.80 7.38
C ASP A 43 3.01 8.03 7.34
N ILE A 44 2.93 6.92 8.10
CA ILE A 44 1.73 6.05 8.12
C ILE A 44 0.51 6.80 8.64
N ASN A 45 0.65 7.64 9.66
CA ASN A 45 -0.46 8.40 10.23
C ASN A 45 -0.95 9.48 9.26
N GLY A 46 -0.06 10.05 8.46
CA GLY A 46 -0.38 10.92 7.34
C GLY A 46 -1.21 10.21 6.29
N ILE A 47 -0.82 8.99 5.89
CA ILE A 47 -1.62 8.15 4.97
C ILE A 47 -3.01 7.89 5.56
N ARG A 48 -3.09 7.48 6.83
CA ARG A 48 -4.34 7.19 7.54
C ARG A 48 -5.29 8.39 7.53
N SER A 49 -4.76 9.60 7.72
CA SER A 49 -5.54 10.85 7.67
C SER A 49 -6.21 11.12 6.30
N LYS A 50 -5.80 10.42 5.24
CA LYS A 50 -6.32 10.57 3.87
C LYS A 50 -7.17 9.39 3.40
N LEU A 51 -7.42 8.38 4.24
CA LEU A 51 -8.21 7.21 3.82
C LEU A 51 -9.63 7.59 3.39
N ASP A 52 -10.30 8.52 4.08
CA ASP A 52 -11.62 9.01 3.66
C ASP A 52 -11.60 9.66 2.27
N TYR A 53 -10.54 10.40 1.96
CA TYR A 53 -10.35 10.99 0.63
C TYR A 53 -10.15 9.90 -0.44
N LEU A 54 -9.30 8.91 -0.17
CA LEU A 54 -9.02 7.81 -1.09
C LEU A 54 -10.26 6.94 -1.33
N GLN A 55 -11.06 6.70 -0.28
CA GLN A 55 -12.34 6.02 -0.40
C GLN A 55 -13.32 6.85 -1.25
N SER A 56 -13.39 8.17 -1.05
CA SER A 56 -14.27 9.05 -1.85
C SER A 56 -13.87 9.12 -3.33
N LEU A 57 -12.60 8.88 -3.64
CA LEU A 57 -12.07 8.77 -5.00
C LEU A 57 -12.50 7.46 -5.70
N GLY A 58 -12.96 6.45 -4.94
CA GLY A 58 -13.34 5.13 -5.47
C GLY A 58 -12.20 4.12 -5.53
N VAL A 59 -11.19 4.26 -4.66
CA VAL A 59 -10.07 3.30 -4.56
C VAL A 59 -10.50 2.08 -3.77
N ASP A 60 -10.23 0.89 -4.31
CA ASP A 60 -10.53 -0.40 -3.67
C ASP A 60 -9.35 -0.94 -2.85
N ALA A 61 -8.12 -0.66 -3.29
CA ALA A 61 -6.91 -1.15 -2.63
C ALA A 61 -5.74 -0.17 -2.74
N LEU A 62 -4.90 -0.15 -1.69
CA LEU A 62 -3.66 0.64 -1.66
C LEU A 62 -2.46 -0.26 -1.90
N TRP A 63 -1.54 0.22 -2.73
CA TRP A 63 -0.20 -0.36 -2.85
C TRP A 63 0.81 0.64 -2.32
N LEU A 64 1.45 0.32 -1.20
CA LEU A 64 2.50 1.17 -0.63
C LEU A 64 3.85 0.78 -1.22
N SER A 65 4.64 1.78 -1.64
CA SER A 65 6.10 1.61 -1.70
C SER A 65 6.67 1.26 -0.31
N PRO A 66 7.91 0.75 -0.21
CA PRO A 66 8.43 0.19 1.03
C PRO A 66 8.32 1.13 2.24
N ILE A 67 7.87 0.57 3.37
CA ILE A 67 7.74 1.23 4.68
C ILE A 67 8.59 0.54 5.77
N TYR A 68 9.37 -0.47 5.38
CA TYR A 68 10.13 -1.31 6.28
C TYR A 68 11.48 -0.69 6.63
N ASP A 69 12.06 -1.11 7.75
CA ASP A 69 13.37 -0.68 8.20
C ASP A 69 14.44 -0.83 7.11
N SER A 70 15.14 0.27 6.82
CA SER A 70 16.10 0.38 5.72
C SER A 70 17.11 1.51 6.00
N PRO A 71 18.37 1.39 5.55
CA PRO A 71 19.31 2.50 5.58
C PRO A 71 18.99 3.60 4.57
N ASN A 72 18.03 3.37 3.66
CA ASN A 72 17.55 4.31 2.65
C ASN A 72 18.58 4.67 1.56
N ASP A 73 19.51 3.78 1.24
CA ASP A 73 20.40 3.96 0.09
C ASP A 73 19.61 3.92 -1.24
N ASP A 74 18.46 3.22 -1.26
CA ASP A 74 17.49 3.19 -2.36
C ASP A 74 16.05 3.50 -1.86
N ASN A 75 15.93 4.52 -0.99
CA ASN A 75 14.64 5.02 -0.48
C ASN A 75 13.68 3.92 0.05
N GLY A 76 14.22 2.92 0.74
CA GLY A 76 13.45 1.85 1.38
C GLY A 76 13.37 0.55 0.57
N TYR A 77 13.83 0.53 -0.68
CA TYR A 77 13.90 -0.73 -1.46
C TYR A 77 15.08 -1.63 -1.01
N ASP A 78 16.06 -1.05 -0.31
CA ASP A 78 17.18 -1.71 0.36
C ASP A 78 16.81 -2.09 1.82
N ILE A 79 15.96 -3.09 1.98
CA ILE A 79 15.38 -3.45 3.29
C ILE A 79 16.41 -4.13 4.21
N ARG A 80 16.55 -3.63 5.44
CA ARG A 80 17.37 -4.20 6.52
C ARG A 80 16.60 -5.22 7.36
N ASP A 81 15.36 -4.90 7.75
CA ASP A 81 14.48 -5.82 8.47
C ASP A 81 13.05 -5.75 7.91
N TYR A 82 12.61 -6.86 7.30
CA TYR A 82 11.26 -7.01 6.72
C TYR A 82 10.14 -7.09 7.75
N ARG A 83 10.45 -7.11 9.06
CA ARG A 83 9.47 -7.20 10.15
C ARG A 83 9.42 -5.95 11.03
N ALA A 84 10.22 -4.95 10.73
CA ALA A 84 10.23 -3.68 11.42
C ALA A 84 9.78 -2.56 10.47
N ILE A 85 9.05 -1.58 11.02
CA ILE A 85 8.72 -0.35 10.31
C ILE A 85 9.91 0.62 10.44
N MET A 86 10.16 1.38 9.38
CA MET A 86 11.16 2.43 9.36
C MET A 86 10.79 3.54 10.34
N ASP A 87 11.76 4.02 11.12
CA ASP A 87 11.52 5.01 12.18
C ASP A 87 10.81 6.28 11.65
N GLU A 88 11.16 6.76 10.44
CA GLU A 88 10.49 7.92 9.83
C GLU A 88 9.06 7.66 9.36
N MET A 89 8.64 6.40 9.22
CA MET A 89 7.29 6.02 8.80
C MET A 89 6.33 5.86 9.98
N GLY A 90 6.86 5.59 11.19
CA GLY A 90 6.09 5.36 12.41
C GLY A 90 6.46 4.05 13.11
N THR A 91 5.49 3.47 13.81
CA THR A 91 5.66 2.24 14.59
C THR A 91 4.92 1.05 13.97
N MET A 92 5.19 -0.17 14.44
CA MET A 92 4.34 -1.32 14.09
C MET A 92 2.90 -1.11 14.56
N GLU A 93 2.70 -0.49 15.74
CA GLU A 93 1.36 -0.17 16.20
C GLU A 93 0.64 0.79 15.24
N ASP A 94 1.33 1.79 14.67
CA ASP A 94 0.72 2.68 13.67
C ASP A 94 0.28 1.93 12.40
N PHE A 95 1.00 0.87 12.02
CA PHE A 95 0.68 0.03 10.87
C PHE A 95 -0.52 -0.91 11.10
N ASP A 96 -0.64 -1.46 12.31
CA ASP A 96 -1.66 -2.47 12.64
C ASP A 96 -3.07 -1.90 12.91
N LEU A 97 -3.21 -0.58 13.11
CA LEU A 97 -4.45 0.10 13.52
C LEU A 97 -5.37 0.51 12.37
#